data_AF-A0A957E4Z5-F1
#
_entry.id   AF-A0A957E4Z5-F1
#
_cell.length_a   1.000
_cell.length_b   1.000
_cell.length_c   1.000
_cell.angle_alpha   90.00
_cell.angle_beta   90.00
_cell.angle_gamma   90.00
#
_symmetry.space_group_name_H-M   'P 1'
#
loop_
_entity.id
_entity.type
_entity.pdbx_description
1 polymer ?
#
loop_
_entity_poly.entity_id
_entity_poly.type
_entity_poly.pdbx_seq_one_letter_code
_entity_poly.pdbx_strand_id
1 'polypeptide(L)'
;GGFMGLNINTAVDTQALPDTEALSLEQMIHETQFFELPENLNDPTKGADQFNYTLRVETPEQDHTIHTTDITAPDSLRPLLSRLTYLARQKPREK
;
A
#
# COMPACT_ATOMS: atom_id res chain seq x y z
N GLY A 1 -12.19 18.65 17.76
CA GLY A 1 -12.06 17.90 16.50
C GLY A 1 -10.71 17.22 16.52
N GLY A 2 -10.67 15.92 16.75
CA GLY A 2 -9.43 15.15 16.77
C GLY A 2 -9.34 14.34 15.50
N PHE A 3 -8.38 14.66 14.63
CA PHE A 3 -7.95 13.74 13.59
C PHE A 3 -7.27 12.57 14.31
N MET A 4 -8.06 11.56 14.65
CA MET A 4 -7.53 10.29 15.14
C MET A 4 -6.59 9.78 14.05
N GLY A 5 -5.29 9.75 14.34
CA GLY A 5 -4.27 9.21 13.44
C GLY A 5 -4.73 7.84 12.95
N LEU A 6 -5.13 7.80 11.69
CA LEU A 6 -5.83 6.66 11.11
C LEU A 6 -4.78 5.63 10.71
N ASN A 7 -4.25 4.89 11.68
CA ASN A 7 -3.42 3.72 11.39
C ASN A 7 -4.33 2.62 10.82
N ILE A 8 -4.50 2.63 9.49
CA ILE A 8 -5.12 1.53 8.75
C ILE A 8 -4.01 0.50 8.53
N ASN A 9 -4.05 -0.56 9.31
CA ASN A 9 -3.28 -1.77 9.02
C ASN A 9 -4.26 -2.82 8.50
N THR A 10 -4.19 -3.13 7.21
CA THR A 10 -5.00 -4.18 6.60
C THR A 10 -4.12 -5.09 5.77
N ALA A 11 -4.18 -6.39 6.06
CA ALA A 11 -3.68 -7.42 5.18
C ALA A 11 -4.70 -7.68 4.06
N VAL A 12 -4.25 -7.55 2.82
CA VAL A 12 -5.07 -7.84 1.65
C VAL A 12 -4.56 -9.14 1.05
N ASP A 13 -5.17 -10.26 1.45
CA ASP A 13 -4.93 -11.53 0.77
C ASP A 13 -5.54 -11.51 -0.63
N THR A 14 -4.68 -11.60 -1.65
CA THR A 14 -5.08 -11.78 -3.05
C THR A 14 -5.83 -13.09 -3.26
N GLN A 15 -5.55 -14.14 -2.49
CA GLN A 15 -6.31 -15.40 -2.49
C GLN A 15 -7.73 -15.27 -1.92
N ALA A 16 -7.99 -14.25 -1.11
CA ALA A 16 -9.32 -13.95 -0.57
C ALA A 16 -10.09 -12.92 -1.42
N LEU A 17 -9.45 -12.39 -2.46
CA LEU A 17 -10.06 -11.49 -3.44
C LEU A 17 -10.51 -12.28 -4.67
N PRO A 18 -11.49 -11.77 -5.43
CA PRO A 18 -11.83 -12.35 -6.73
C PRO A 18 -10.63 -12.26 -7.68
N ASP A 19 -10.45 -13.28 -8.51
CA ASP A 19 -9.30 -13.43 -9.42
C ASP A 19 -9.06 -12.18 -10.29
N THR A 20 -10.12 -11.50 -10.69
CA THR A 20 -10.06 -10.24 -11.45
C THR A 20 -9.42 -9.08 -10.68
N GLU A 21 -9.67 -8.97 -9.37
CA GLU A 21 -9.02 -7.97 -8.53
C GLU A 21 -7.59 -8.35 -8.20
N ALA A 22 -7.34 -9.64 -7.92
CA ALA A 22 -5.99 -10.15 -7.67
C ALA A 22 -5.08 -9.88 -8.88
N LEU A 23 -5.50 -10.25 -10.09
CA LEU A 23 -4.78 -9.98 -11.33
C LEU A 23 -4.52 -8.48 -11.52
N SER A 24 -5.52 -7.63 -11.26
CA SER A 24 -5.36 -6.18 -11.40
C SER A 24 -4.31 -5.63 -10.42
N LEU A 25 -4.30 -6.12 -9.17
CA LEU A 25 -3.31 -5.78 -8.16
C LEU A 25 -1.91 -6.23 -8.58
N GLU A 26 -1.77 -7.48 -9.02
CA GLU A 26 -0.50 -8.02 -9.49
C GLU A 26 0.06 -7.21 -10.67
N GLN A 27 -0.79 -6.87 -11.65
CA GLN A 27 -0.38 -6.02 -12.76
C GLN A 27 0.08 -4.63 -12.28
N MET A 28 -0.64 -3.99 -11.36
CA MET A 28 -0.23 -2.69 -10.80
C MET A 28 1.08 -2.78 -10.03
N ILE A 29 1.29 -3.83 -9.22
CA ILE A 29 2.54 -4.08 -8.49
C ILE A 29 3.70 -4.25 -9.47
N HIS A 30 3.47 -4.97 -10.57
CA HIS A 30 4.47 -5.21 -11.60
C HIS A 30 4.77 -3.93 -12.42
N GLU A 31 3.75 -3.16 -12.79
CA GLU A 31 3.91 -1.88 -13.50
C GLU A 31 4.58 -0.80 -12.64
N THR A 32 4.35 -0.82 -11.33
CA THR A 32 4.99 0.09 -10.38
C THR A 32 6.40 -0.33 -10.01
N GLN A 33 6.85 -1.50 -10.49
CA GLN A 33 8.14 -2.10 -10.15
C GLN A 33 8.36 -2.13 -8.63
N PHE A 34 7.30 -2.50 -7.88
CA PHE A 34 7.29 -2.43 -6.41
C PHE A 34 8.50 -3.10 -5.77
N PHE A 35 8.92 -4.26 -6.30
CA PHE A 35 10.06 -5.03 -5.83
C PHE A 35 11.42 -4.37 -6.12
N GLU A 36 11.48 -3.44 -7.07
CA GLU A 36 12.67 -2.64 -7.36
C GLU A 36 12.71 -1.33 -6.56
N LEU A 37 11.60 -0.97 -5.90
CA LEU A 37 11.54 0.22 -5.06
C LEU A 37 12.33 0.00 -3.76
N PRO A 38 13.01 1.05 -3.27
CA PRO A 38 13.67 0.99 -1.98
C PRO A 38 12.64 0.79 -0.87
N GLU A 39 13.02 0.01 0.14
CA GLU A 39 12.25 -0.24 1.36
C GLU A 39 11.87 1.05 2.12
N ASN A 40 12.61 2.15 1.89
CA ASN A 40 12.36 3.43 2.54
C ASN A 40 12.39 4.55 1.50
N LEU A 41 11.21 4.96 1.08
CA LEU A 41 10.96 6.13 0.23
C LEU A 41 10.68 7.38 1.08
N ASN A 42 10.59 7.24 2.41
CA ASN A 42 10.28 8.35 3.29
C ASN A 42 11.44 9.34 3.27
N ASP A 43 11.13 10.57 2.84
CA ASP A 43 12.07 11.66 2.86
C ASP A 43 11.77 12.55 4.09
N PRO A 44 12.58 12.49 5.16
CA PRO A 44 12.34 13.25 6.38
C PRO A 44 12.46 14.76 6.17
N THR A 45 12.95 15.20 5.00
CA THR A 45 13.08 16.62 4.66
C THR A 45 11.78 17.22 4.12
N LYS A 46 10.87 16.39 3.62
CA LYS A 46 9.56 16.84 3.16
C LYS A 46 8.58 16.71 4.34
N GLY A 47 7.85 17.78 4.65
CA GLY A 47 6.62 17.86 5.47
C GLY A 47 6.42 17.02 6.76
N ALA A 48 6.09 17.70 7.87
CA ALA A 48 5.68 17.09 9.14
C ALA A 48 4.24 16.51 9.15
N ASP A 49 3.40 16.84 8.15
CA ASP A 49 1.98 16.45 8.07
C ASP A 49 1.72 15.52 6.88
N GLN A 50 2.45 14.41 6.85
CA GLN A 50 2.35 13.42 5.77
C GLN A 50 1.64 12.14 6.24
N PHE A 51 0.86 11.56 5.34
CA PHE A 51 0.37 10.20 5.52
C PHE A 51 1.50 9.23 5.25
N ASN A 52 1.86 8.45 6.27
CA ASN A 52 2.80 7.34 6.15
C ASN A 52 2.03 6.08 5.75
N TYR A 53 2.49 5.44 4.68
CA TYR A 53 1.98 4.18 4.17
C TYR A 53 3.07 3.12 4.33
N THR A 54 2.68 2.01 4.96
CA THR A 54 3.51 0.81 5.03
C THR A 54 2.85 -0.23 4.13
N LEU A 55 3.49 -0.52 3.00
CA LEU A 55 3.05 -1.57 2.09
C LEU A 55 3.95 -2.77 2.27
N ARG A 56 3.35 -3.90 2.60
CA ARG A 56 4.01 -5.19 2.64
C ARG A 56 3.34 -6.09 1.62
N VAL A 57 4.13 -6.57 0.67
CA VAL A 57 3.71 -7.53 -0.34
C VAL A 57 4.43 -8.84 -0.01
N GLU A 58 3.64 -9.86 0.33
CA GLU A 58 4.15 -11.21 0.58
C GLU A 58 3.70 -12.10 -0.57
N THR A 59 4.65 -12.60 -1.34
CA THR A 59 4.41 -13.61 -2.37
C THR A 59 5.06 -14.92 -1.92
N PRO A 60 4.65 -16.07 -2.48
CA PRO A 60 5.31 -17.34 -2.19
C PRO A 60 6.80 -17.36 -2.54
N GLU A 61 7.26 -16.45 -3.39
CA GLU A 61 8.65 -16.36 -3.86
C GLU A 61 9.47 -15.30 -3.10
N GLN A 62 8.85 -14.20 -2.65
CA GLN A 62 9.55 -13.09 -2.00
C GLN A 62 8.62 -12.27 -1.10
N ASP A 63 9.14 -11.81 0.05
CA ASP A 63 8.54 -10.74 0.84
C ASP A 63 9.23 -9.40 0.54
N HIS A 64 8.45 -8.35 0.32
CA HIS A 64 8.97 -7.00 0.15
C HIS A 64 8.13 -6.00 0.93
N THR A 65 8.80 -5.21 1.77
CA THR A 65 8.16 -4.17 2.57
C THR A 65 8.74 -2.83 2.19
N ILE A 66 7.88 -1.90 1.83
CA ILE A 66 8.25 -0.51 1.57
C ILE A 66 7.49 0.45 2.50
N HIS A 67 8.19 1.50 2.89
CA HIS A 67 7.64 2.66 3.56
C HIS A 67 7.65 3.84 2.61
N THR A 68 6.49 4.45 2.40
CA THR A 68 6.33 5.61 1.53
C THR A 68 5.31 6.57 2.11
N THR A 69 5.25 7.78 1.57
CA THR A 69 4.27 8.81 1.95
C THR A 69 3.47 9.27 0.74
N ASP A 70 2.33 9.94 0.95
CA ASP A 70 1.54 10.53 -0.17
C ASP A 70 2.35 11.46 -1.09
N ILE A 71 3.42 12.07 -0.55
CA ILE A 71 4.26 13.04 -1.25
C ILE A 71 5.49 12.37 -1.89
N THR A 72 5.99 11.28 -1.32
CA THR A 72 7.17 10.55 -1.83
C THR A 72 6.79 9.39 -2.74
N ALA A 73 5.54 8.94 -2.68
CA ALA A 73 5.01 7.91 -3.56
C ALA A 73 5.00 8.40 -5.02
N PRO A 74 5.58 7.64 -5.96
CA PRO A 74 5.51 7.99 -7.37
C PRO A 74 4.06 7.94 -7.88
N ASP A 75 3.75 8.71 -8.92
CA ASP A 75 2.38 8.77 -9.47
C ASP A 75 1.84 7.41 -9.91
N SER A 76 2.72 6.48 -10.32
CA SER A 76 2.33 5.10 -10.63
C SER A 76 1.84 4.33 -9.40
N LEU A 77 2.33 4.65 -8.19
CA LEU A 77 1.96 3.98 -6.95
C LEU A 77 0.66 4.55 -6.34
N ARG A 78 0.33 5.82 -6.62
CA ARG A 78 -0.92 6.46 -6.15
C ARG A 78 -2.20 5.66 -6.44
N PRO A 79 -2.46 5.18 -7.67
CA PRO A 79 -3.65 4.38 -7.94
C PRO A 79 -3.65 3.06 -7.15
N LEU A 80 -2.49 2.42 -6.99
CA LEU A 80 -2.32 1.21 -6.18
C LEU A 80 -2.65 1.50 -4.70
N LEU A 81 -2.09 2.55 -4.12
CA LEU A 81 -2.37 2.98 -2.74
C LEU A 81 -3.85 3.27 -2.53
N SER A 82 -4.48 3.98 -3.46
CA SER A 82 -5.91 4.29 -3.40
C SER A 82 -6.75 3.01 -3.46
N ARG A 83 -6.38 2.05 -4.32
CA ARG A 83 -7.09 0.77 -4.44
C ARG A 83 -6.93 -0.07 -3.17
N LEU A 84 -5.72 -0.20 -2.64
CA LEU A 84 -5.44 -0.90 -1.39
C LEU A 84 -6.19 -0.26 -0.22
N THR A 85 -6.22 1.08 -0.14
CA THR A 85 -6.99 1.80 0.89
C THR A 85 -8.49 1.54 0.75
N TYR A 86 -9.00 1.49 -0.47
CA TYR A 86 -10.41 1.17 -0.73
C TYR A 86 -10.75 -0.25 -0.28
N LEU A 87 -9.93 -1.25 -0.67
CA LEU A 87 -10.08 -2.64 -0.25
C LEU A 87 -9.97 -2.80 1.27
N ALA A 88 -9.02 -2.09 1.89
CA ALA A 88 -8.82 -2.07 3.33
C ALA A 88 -10.04 -1.52 4.09
N ARG A 89 -10.74 -0.54 3.50
CA ARG A 89 -11.98 0.01 4.06
C ARG A 89 -13.18 -0.92 3.83
N GLN A 90 -13.14 -1.78 2.81
CA GLN A 90 -14.21 -2.72 2.50
C GLN A 90 -14.15 -4.01 3.31
N LYS A 91 -12.95 -4.52 3.63
CA LYS A 91 -12.83 -5.64 4.57
C LYS A 91 -13.20 -5.14 5.98
N PRO A 92 -14.25 -5.68 6.63
CA PRO A 92 -14.53 -5.33 8.01
C PRO A 92 -13.33 -5.73 8.86
N ARG A 93 -12.87 -4.81 9.73
CA ARG A 93 -11.86 -5.10 10.75
C ARG A 93 -12.31 -6.35 11.51
N GLU A 94 -11.65 -7.48 11.27
CA GLU A 94 -11.86 -8.67 12.07
C GLU A 94 -11.44 -8.31 13.50
N LYS A 95 -12.39 -8.46 14.43
CA LYS A 95 -12.27 -8.01 15.83
C LYS A 95 -11.46 -8.99 16.66
#